data_AF-A0A2U8WZM4-F1
#
_entry.id   AF-A0A2U8WZM4-F1
#
_cell.length_a   1.000
_cell.length_b   1.000
_cell.length_c   1.000
_cell.angle_alpha   90.00
_cell.angle_beta   90.00
_cell.angle_gamma   90.00
#
_symmetry.space_group_name_H-M   'P 1'
#
loop_
_entity.id
_entity.type
_entity.pdbx_description
1 polymer ?
#
loop_
_entity_poly.entity_id
_entity_poly.type
_entity_poly.pdbx_seq_one_letter_code
_entity_poly.pdbx_strand_id
1 'polypeptide(L)'
;MLTLRTLKKKSKQALPILLKHYGLDPADVFLAERGENYHGLVVRCTHGAGDPCRVEDRPRCGCTSHPLKGTPMTGEVSGYYEPEWGERTTLETLVQRVMWDDRPATMTDREWRRTLAIAGVTPVTEAEIDAWAREDSTTPANIDSLPEQAGGRA
;
A
#
# COMPACT_ATOMS: atom_id res chain seq x y z
N MET A 1 13.52 -8.79 -0.42
CA MET A 1 13.20 -8.26 0.93
C MET A 1 13.45 -6.76 0.96
N LEU A 2 12.49 -5.96 1.41
CA LEU A 2 12.54 -4.49 1.34
C LEU A 2 13.29 -3.92 2.56
N THR A 3 14.32 -3.11 2.30
CA THR A 3 15.01 -2.29 3.31
C THR A 3 14.71 -0.81 3.05
N LEU A 4 14.96 0.09 4.01
CA LEU A 4 14.75 1.52 3.83
C LEU A 4 15.53 2.12 2.62
N ARG A 5 16.75 1.62 2.37
CA ARG A 5 17.54 2.02 1.19
C ARG A 5 16.89 1.55 -0.10
N THR A 6 16.41 0.29 -0.12
CA THR A 6 15.71 -0.26 -1.28
C THR A 6 14.38 0.45 -1.51
N LEU A 7 13.64 0.78 -0.44
CA LEU A 7 12.42 1.58 -0.49
C LEU A 7 12.71 2.92 -1.18
N LYS A 8 13.64 3.71 -0.67
CA LYS A 8 14.03 5.00 -1.28
C LYS A 8 14.43 4.85 -2.75
N LYS A 9 15.22 3.83 -3.08
CA LYS A 9 15.64 3.55 -4.47
C LYS A 9 14.43 3.26 -5.36
N LYS A 10 13.54 2.37 -4.93
CA LYS A 10 12.35 2.00 -5.67
C LYS A 10 11.36 3.16 -5.80
N SER A 11 11.13 3.96 -4.75
CA SER A 11 10.31 5.17 -4.80
C SER A 11 10.83 6.17 -5.84
N LYS A 12 12.14 6.39 -5.91
CA LYS A 12 12.76 7.21 -6.97
C LYS A 12 12.55 6.64 -8.37
N GLN A 13 12.57 5.32 -8.52
CA GLN A 13 12.31 4.66 -9.80
C GLN A 13 10.83 4.67 -10.18
N ALA A 14 9.93 4.64 -9.20
CA ALA A 14 8.49 4.66 -9.37
C ALA A 14 7.98 6.04 -9.80
N LEU A 15 8.53 7.11 -9.23
CA LEU A 15 8.13 8.49 -9.51
C LEU A 15 7.98 8.82 -11.01
N PRO A 16 8.99 8.62 -11.89
CA PRO A 16 8.85 8.94 -13.31
C PRO A 16 7.79 8.09 -14.04
N ILE A 17 7.50 6.88 -13.54
CA ILE A 17 6.44 6.03 -14.11
C ILE A 17 5.07 6.61 -13.75
N LEU A 18 4.90 7.02 -12.49
CA LEU A 18 3.66 7.64 -12.01
C LEU A 18 3.35 8.95 -12.74
N LEU A 19 4.34 9.84 -12.86
CA LEU A 19 4.19 11.11 -13.56
C LEU A 19 3.84 10.90 -15.04
N LYS A 20 4.51 9.95 -15.71
CA LYS A 20 4.36 9.75 -17.16
C LYS A 20 3.08 9.02 -17.55
N HIS A 21 2.69 7.98 -16.79
CA HIS A 21 1.67 7.03 -17.22
C HIS A 21 0.41 7.02 -16.35
N TYR A 22 0.50 7.45 -15.10
CA TYR A 22 -0.62 7.44 -14.15
C TYR A 22 -1.15 8.84 -13.82
N GLY A 23 -0.67 9.88 -14.51
CA GLY A 23 -1.19 11.24 -14.38
C GLY A 23 -0.97 11.87 -13.00
N LEU A 24 0.01 11.38 -12.24
CA LEU A 24 0.37 12.00 -10.95
C LEU A 24 0.82 13.44 -11.19
N ASP A 25 0.21 14.39 -10.49
CA ASP A 25 0.62 15.79 -10.55
C ASP A 25 1.97 15.96 -9.82
N PRO A 26 2.99 16.55 -10.46
CA PRO A 26 4.24 16.91 -9.78
C PRO A 26 4.05 17.75 -8.50
N ALA A 27 2.97 18.54 -8.41
CA ALA A 27 2.66 19.35 -7.23
C ALA A 27 2.29 18.50 -6.01
N ASP A 28 1.79 17.29 -6.20
CA ASP A 28 1.41 16.35 -5.13
C ASP A 28 2.60 15.54 -4.60
N VAL A 29 3.79 15.73 -5.19
CA VAL A 29 5.01 15.02 -4.82
C VAL A 29 5.85 15.86 -3.88
N PHE A 30 6.11 15.30 -2.69
CA PHE A 30 7.02 15.90 -1.72
C PHE A 30 8.11 14.92 -1.30
N LEU A 31 9.11 15.44 -0.59
CA LEU A 31 10.23 14.66 -0.11
C LEU A 31 10.05 14.36 1.37
N ALA A 32 10.22 13.10 1.75
CA ALA A 32 10.17 12.71 3.14
C ALA A 32 11.23 13.43 3.97
N GLU A 33 10.84 13.85 5.17
CA GLU A 33 11.68 14.31 6.26
C GLU A 33 11.71 13.25 7.38
N ARG A 34 12.84 13.19 8.09
CA ARG A 34 13.06 12.15 9.09
C ARG A 34 12.19 12.41 10.32
N GLY A 35 11.33 11.46 10.68
CA GLY A 35 10.47 11.55 11.87
C GLY A 35 9.11 12.18 11.61
N GLU A 36 8.95 12.92 10.50
CA GLU A 36 7.70 13.61 10.14
C GLU A 36 6.79 12.72 9.30
N ASN A 37 7.37 11.94 8.37
CA ASN A 37 6.59 11.13 7.44
C ASN A 37 6.61 9.65 7.81
N TYR A 38 5.57 8.95 7.37
CA TYR A 38 5.35 7.53 7.65
C TYR A 38 5.05 6.74 6.36
N HIS A 39 5.17 5.41 6.44
CA HIS A 39 4.80 4.51 5.33
C HIS A 39 4.13 3.24 5.84
N GLY A 40 3.27 2.62 5.03
CA GLY A 40 2.54 1.39 5.36
C GLY A 40 3.31 0.10 5.06
N LEU A 41 4.47 0.17 4.41
CA LEU A 41 5.20 -1.02 3.97
C LEU A 41 5.91 -1.76 5.11
N VAL A 42 5.92 -3.10 5.01
CA VAL A 42 6.73 -3.96 5.88
C VAL A 42 8.19 -3.89 5.44
N VAL A 43 8.98 -3.09 6.16
CA VAL A 43 10.42 -2.90 5.92
C VAL A 43 11.24 -3.66 6.94
N ARG A 44 12.23 -4.43 6.48
CA ARG A 44 13.21 -5.05 7.36
C ARG A 44 14.22 -4.01 7.84
N CYS A 45 14.42 -3.96 9.16
CA CYS A 45 15.52 -3.22 9.76
C CYS A 45 16.86 -3.91 9.45
N THR A 46 17.88 -3.13 9.10
CA THR A 46 19.26 -3.62 8.90
C THR A 46 20.18 -3.34 10.08
N HIS A 47 19.67 -2.81 11.19
CA HIS A 47 20.46 -2.64 12.41
C HIS A 47 20.82 -4.01 13.00
N GLY A 48 22.08 -4.16 13.41
CA GLY A 48 22.64 -5.40 13.94
C GLY A 48 22.23 -5.69 15.38
N ALA A 49 22.74 -6.79 15.95
CA ALA A 49 22.39 -7.29 17.29
C ALA A 49 22.79 -6.37 18.48
N GLY A 50 23.43 -5.23 18.24
CA GLY A 50 23.92 -4.30 19.27
C GLY A 50 23.32 -2.89 19.19
N ASP A 51 22.25 -2.69 18.43
CA ASP A 51 21.65 -1.36 18.22
C ASP A 51 20.55 -1.07 19.25
N PRO A 52 20.53 0.14 19.89
CA PRO A 52 19.52 0.52 20.90
C PRO A 52 18.07 0.49 20.40
N CYS A 53 17.84 0.34 19.10
CA CYS A 53 16.49 0.21 18.55
C CYS A 53 15.79 -1.14 18.85
N ARG A 54 16.50 -2.10 19.48
CA ARG A 54 15.90 -3.35 19.96
C ARG A 54 15.14 -3.05 21.25
N VAL A 55 13.92 -2.52 21.12
CA VAL A 55 13.01 -2.43 22.26
C VAL A 55 12.63 -3.86 22.63
N GLU A 56 12.95 -4.30 23.85
CA GLU A 56 12.39 -5.56 24.38
C GLU A 56 10.88 -5.57 24.11
N ASP A 57 10.38 -6.67 23.57
CA ASP A 57 8.97 -6.89 23.21
C ASP A 57 8.39 -6.18 21.98
N ARG A 58 9.17 -5.45 21.16
CA ARG A 58 8.68 -4.96 19.85
C ARG A 58 9.29 -5.73 18.67
N PRO A 59 8.47 -6.40 17.83
CA PRO A 59 8.98 -7.13 16.66
C PRO A 59 9.50 -6.20 15.54
N ARG A 60 9.35 -4.87 15.67
CA ARG A 60 9.76 -3.89 14.66
C ARG A 60 10.55 -2.75 15.31
N CYS A 61 11.68 -2.41 14.70
CA CYS A 61 12.43 -1.21 15.04
C CYS A 61 11.58 0.04 14.73
N GLY A 62 11.48 1.01 15.65
CA GLY A 62 10.80 2.29 15.37
C GLY A 62 11.40 3.04 14.16
N CYS A 63 12.64 2.72 13.78
CA CYS A 63 13.26 3.23 12.57
C CYS A 63 12.61 2.74 11.26
N THR A 64 11.86 1.62 11.26
CA THR A 64 11.30 1.05 10.04
C THR A 64 9.96 1.64 9.62
N SER A 65 9.34 2.50 10.45
CA SER A 65 8.09 3.17 10.09
C SER A 65 8.32 4.48 9.34
N HIS A 66 9.54 5.02 9.38
CA HIS A 66 9.89 6.30 8.77
C HIS A 66 10.77 6.10 7.53
N PRO A 67 10.38 6.61 6.35
CA PRO A 67 11.23 6.58 5.17
C PRO A 67 12.50 7.41 5.37
N LEU A 68 13.56 7.09 4.61
CA LEU A 68 14.79 7.90 4.63
C LEU A 68 14.51 9.29 4.06
N LYS A 69 15.14 10.32 4.64
CA LYS A 69 15.06 11.70 4.13
C LYS A 69 15.27 11.78 2.61
N GLY A 70 14.43 12.53 1.91
CA GLY A 70 14.47 12.66 0.45
C GLY A 70 13.95 11.44 -0.31
N THR A 71 13.17 10.57 0.34
CA THR A 71 12.36 9.57 -0.34
C THR A 71 11.15 10.28 -0.97
N PRO A 72 10.87 10.12 -2.26
CA PRO A 72 9.67 10.70 -2.85
C PRO A 72 8.41 10.09 -2.26
N MET A 73 7.50 10.96 -1.85
CA MET A 73 6.20 10.66 -1.26
C MET A 73 5.10 11.29 -2.13
N THR A 74 3.89 10.79 -1.96
CA THR A 74 2.65 11.41 -2.41
C THR A 74 1.73 11.56 -1.21
N GLY A 75 0.91 12.60 -1.20
CA GLY A 75 -0.08 12.82 -0.16
C GLY A 75 -1.44 13.05 -0.77
N GLU A 76 -2.48 12.58 -0.10
CA GLU A 76 -3.85 12.94 -0.43
C GLU A 76 -4.62 13.27 0.84
N VAL A 77 -5.49 14.27 0.77
CA VAL A 77 -6.51 14.48 1.79
C VAL A 77 -7.60 13.45 1.55
N SER A 78 -7.87 12.60 2.53
CA SER A 78 -8.92 11.59 2.46
C SER A 78 -9.86 11.72 3.66
N GLY A 79 -11.12 11.28 3.52
CA GLY A 79 -12.12 11.37 4.58
C GLY A 79 -13.18 12.45 4.33
N TYR A 80 -14.43 12.14 4.70
CA TYR A 80 -15.59 13.02 4.48
C TYR A 80 -15.87 13.95 5.67
N TYR A 81 -15.94 13.40 6.89
CA TYR A 81 -16.26 14.17 8.10
C TYR A 81 -15.02 14.76 8.79
N GLU A 82 -13.90 14.03 8.78
CA GLU A 82 -12.63 14.46 9.35
C GLU A 82 -11.56 14.24 8.27
N PRO A 83 -11.14 15.30 7.55
CA PRO A 83 -10.13 15.16 6.53
C PRO A 83 -8.79 14.76 7.16
N GLU A 84 -8.36 13.54 6.89
CA GLU A 84 -7.07 13.02 7.31
C GLU A 84 -6.08 13.11 6.16
N TRP A 85 -4.89 13.62 6.46
CA TRP A 85 -3.79 13.62 5.51
C TRP A 85 -3.18 12.22 5.45
N GLY A 86 -3.37 11.56 4.30
CA GLY A 86 -2.80 10.24 4.02
C GLY A 86 -1.51 10.37 3.21
N GLU A 87 -0.39 9.96 3.79
CA GLU A 87 0.90 9.95 3.10
C GLU A 87 1.27 8.54 2.65
N ARG A 88 1.86 8.44 1.45
CA ARG A 88 2.38 7.18 0.90
C ARG A 88 3.70 7.43 0.21
N THR A 89 4.61 6.46 0.23
CA THR A 89 5.76 6.52 -0.67
C THR A 89 5.29 6.40 -2.12
N THR A 90 6.00 6.98 -3.08
CA THR A 90 5.68 6.76 -4.50
C THR A 90 5.76 5.29 -4.92
N LEU A 91 6.49 4.44 -4.18
CA LEU A 91 6.45 3.00 -4.37
C LEU A 91 5.09 2.42 -3.99
N GLU A 92 4.54 2.79 -2.82
CA GLU A 92 3.21 2.35 -2.39
C GLU A 92 2.14 2.76 -3.37
N THR A 93 2.18 4.01 -3.83
CA THR A 93 1.25 4.52 -4.83
C THR A 93 1.36 3.72 -6.13
N LEU A 94 2.57 3.44 -6.62
CA LEU A 94 2.76 2.59 -7.79
C LEU A 94 2.25 1.15 -7.56
N VAL A 95 2.48 0.58 -6.38
CA VAL A 95 2.01 -0.77 -6.05
C VAL A 95 0.49 -0.83 -6.10
N GLN A 96 -0.21 0.15 -5.50
CA GLN A 96 -1.67 0.19 -5.57
C GLN A 96 -2.18 0.36 -7.00
N ARG A 97 -1.58 1.27 -7.77
CA ARG A 97 -1.94 1.49 -9.18
C ARG A 97 -1.75 0.22 -10.02
N VAL A 98 -0.64 -0.50 -9.84
CA VAL A 98 -0.38 -1.75 -10.58
C VAL A 98 -1.31 -2.88 -10.16
N MET A 99 -1.72 -2.90 -8.89
CA MET A 99 -2.57 -3.96 -8.36
C MET A 99 -4.02 -3.82 -8.83
N TRP A 100 -4.53 -2.59 -8.88
CA TRP A 100 -5.96 -2.31 -9.06
C TRP A 100 -6.33 -1.67 -10.40
N ASP A 101 -5.41 -0.95 -11.05
CA ASP A 101 -5.67 -0.32 -12.33
C ASP A 101 -5.16 -1.18 -13.48
N ASP A 102 -5.82 -1.07 -14.63
CA ASP A 102 -5.30 -1.61 -15.87
C ASP A 102 -3.95 -0.98 -16.24
N ARG A 103 -3.16 -1.74 -17.00
CA ARG A 103 -1.96 -1.21 -17.63
C ARG A 103 -2.35 0.02 -18.50
N PRO A 104 -1.74 1.20 -18.29
CA PRO A 104 -2.01 2.37 -19.10
C PRO A 104 -1.72 2.11 -20.58
N ALA A 105 -2.63 2.52 -21.47
CA ALA A 105 -2.47 2.38 -22.93
C ALA A 105 -1.22 3.10 -23.46
N THR A 106 -0.74 4.12 -22.76
CA THR A 106 0.48 4.88 -23.11
C THR A 106 1.77 4.15 -22.79
N MET A 107 1.73 3.02 -22.07
CA MET A 107 2.91 2.31 -21.59
C MET A 107 3.30 1.17 -22.52
N THR A 108 4.58 1.14 -22.94
CA THR A 108 5.13 0.05 -23.77
C THR A 108 5.35 -1.24 -22.97
N ASP A 109 5.48 -2.40 -23.63
CA ASP A 109 5.70 -3.69 -22.95
C ASP A 109 6.99 -3.72 -22.12
N ARG A 110 8.01 -2.99 -22.60
CA ARG A 110 9.28 -2.87 -21.90
C ARG A 110 9.13 -2.05 -20.63
N GLU A 111 8.40 -0.94 -20.70
CA GLU A 111 8.08 -0.11 -19.54
C GLU A 111 7.19 -0.84 -18.55
N TRP A 112 6.22 -1.63 -19.05
CA TRP A 112 5.35 -2.43 -18.20
C TRP A 112 6.13 -3.51 -17.43
N ARG A 113 6.98 -4.27 -18.11
CA ARG A 113 7.87 -5.25 -17.44
C ARG A 113 8.77 -4.60 -16.39
N ARG A 114 9.28 -3.39 -16.66
CA ARG A 114 10.06 -2.63 -15.68
C ARG A 114 9.19 -2.18 -14.50
N THR A 115 7.96 -1.75 -14.75
CA THR A 115 6.99 -1.34 -13.74
C THR A 115 6.69 -2.49 -12.79
N LEU A 116 6.38 -3.68 -13.32
CA LEU A 116 6.17 -4.91 -12.54
C LEU A 116 7.41 -5.27 -11.70
N ALA A 117 8.62 -5.17 -12.26
CA ALA A 117 9.85 -5.45 -11.52
C ALA A 117 10.10 -4.46 -10.35
N ILE A 118 9.71 -3.19 -10.53
CA ILE A 118 9.82 -2.16 -9.48
C ILE A 118 8.76 -2.40 -8.40
N ALA A 119 7.50 -2.55 -8.78
CA ALA A 119 6.38 -2.75 -7.86
C ALA A 119 6.55 -4.07 -7.08
N GLY A 120 6.95 -5.14 -7.77
CA GLY A 120 7.14 -6.46 -7.17
C GLY A 120 5.81 -7.13 -6.78
N VAL A 121 4.73 -6.77 -7.47
CA VAL A 121 3.38 -7.35 -7.29
C VAL A 121 2.87 -7.86 -8.63
N THR A 122 1.94 -8.81 -8.58
CA THR A 122 1.18 -9.28 -9.74
C THR A 122 -0.14 -8.50 -9.77
N PRO A 123 -0.53 -7.91 -10.91
CA PRO A 123 -1.83 -7.25 -11.06
C PRO A 123 -2.96 -8.23 -10.80
N VAL A 124 -4.05 -7.77 -10.20
CA VAL A 124 -5.28 -8.55 -10.09
C VAL A 124 -5.91 -8.64 -11.47
N THR A 125 -6.33 -9.83 -11.87
CA THR A 125 -6.99 -10.07 -13.15
C THR A 125 -8.50 -9.92 -13.03
N GLU A 126 -9.16 -9.54 -14.13
CA GLU A 126 -10.63 -9.46 -14.19
C GLU A 126 -11.30 -10.79 -13.80
N ALA A 127 -10.69 -11.92 -14.18
CA ALA A 127 -11.16 -13.25 -13.79
C ALA A 127 -11.13 -13.50 -12.27
N GLU A 128 -10.16 -12.96 -11.56
CA GLU A 128 -10.09 -13.03 -10.08
C GLU A 128 -11.16 -12.15 -9.44
N ILE A 129 -11.37 -10.93 -9.98
CA ILE A 129 -12.45 -10.03 -9.53
C ILE A 129 -13.81 -10.70 -9.72
N ASP A 130 -14.07 -11.29 -10.89
CA ASP A 130 -15.31 -12.01 -11.17
C ASP A 130 -15.51 -13.23 -10.28
N ALA A 131 -14.42 -13.92 -9.92
CA ALA A 131 -14.48 -15.05 -9.00
C ALA A 131 -14.92 -14.59 -7.60
N TRP A 132 -14.32 -13.52 -7.08
CA TRP A 132 -14.70 -12.94 -5.78
C TRP A 132 -16.14 -12.42 -5.78
N ALA A 133 -16.58 -11.74 -6.84
CA ALA A 133 -17.96 -11.26 -6.96
C ALA A 133 -18.98 -12.41 -6.92
N ARG A 134 -18.65 -13.56 -7.53
CA ARG A 134 -19.49 -14.77 -7.47
C ARG A 134 -19.54 -15.37 -6.05
N GLU A 135 -18.41 -15.40 -5.36
CA GLU A 135 -18.33 -15.86 -3.96
C GLU A 135 -19.19 -14.99 -3.04
N ASP A 136 -19.09 -13.66 -3.13
CA ASP A 136 -19.87 -12.72 -2.31
C ASP A 136 -21.39 -12.80 -2.59
N SER A 137 -21.78 -13.06 -3.83
CA SER A 137 -23.19 -13.26 -4.20
C SER A 137 -23.79 -14.56 -3.63
N THR A 138 -22.94 -15.49 -3.19
CA THR A 138 -23.35 -16.75 -2.55
C THR A 138 -23.51 -16.55 -1.03
N THR A 139 -24.25 -15.52 -0.62
CA THR A 139 -24.70 -15.41 0.78
C THR A 139 -25.68 -16.56 1.03
N PRO A 140 -25.45 -17.47 2.00
CA PRO A 140 -26.42 -18.52 2.29
C PRO A 140 -27.71 -17.86 2.80
N ALA A 141 -28.82 -18.12 2.11
CA ALA A 141 -30.16 -17.60 2.40
C ALA A 141 -30.77 -18.14 3.73
N ASN A 142 -29.95 -18.42 4.74
CA ASN A 142 -30.36 -19.19 5.91
C ASN A 142 -29.93 -18.54 7.24
N ILE A 143 -30.14 -17.22 7.38
CA ILE A 143 -30.02 -16.50 8.66
C ILE A 143 -31.41 -16.27 9.30
N ASP A 144 -32.51 -16.49 8.59
CA ASP A 144 -33.89 -16.34 9.11
C ASP A 144 -34.42 -17.54 9.91
N SER A 145 -33.58 -18.53 10.23
CA SER A 145 -33.98 -19.71 11.02
C SER A 145 -33.36 -19.73 12.43
N LEU A 146 -33.21 -18.57 13.08
CA LEU A 146 -32.96 -18.55 14.53
C LEU A 146 -34.31 -18.66 15.26
N PRO A 147 -34.60 -19.78 15.94
CA PRO A 147 -35.86 -19.91 16.67
C PRO A 147 -35.92 -18.85 17.77
N GLU A 148 -36.99 -18.04 17.76
CA GLU A 148 -37.36 -17.15 18.87
C GLU A 148 -37.33 -17.97 20.16
N GLN A 149 -36.35 -17.69 21.03
CA GLN A 149 -36.35 -18.23 22.38
C GLN A 149 -37.53 -17.61 23.12
N ALA A 150 -38.64 -18.35 23.14
CA ALA A 150 -39.82 -18.03 23.92
C ALA A 150 -39.40 -17.83 25.39
N GLY A 151 -39.55 -16.60 25.86
CA GLY A 151 -39.38 -16.23 27.26
C GLY A 151 -40.35 -17.02 28.14
N GLY A 152 -39.85 -18.06 28.80
CA GLY A 152 -40.50 -18.69 29.93
C GLY A 152 -40.25 -17.88 31.19
N ARG A 153 -41.19 -16.99 31.54
CA ARG A 153 -41.35 -16.49 32.91
C ARG A 153 -42.01 -17.58 33.76
N ALA A 154 -41.41 -17.90 34.90
CA ALA A 154 -42.09 -18.33 36.12
C ALA A 154 -41.33 -17.78 37.32
#